data_AF-A0A850M862-F1
#
_entry.id   AF-A0A850M862-F1
#
_cell.length_a   1.000
_cell.length_b   1.000
_cell.length_c   1.000
_cell.angle_alpha   90.00
_cell.angle_beta   90.00
_cell.angle_gamma   90.00
#
_symmetry.space_group_name_H-M   'P 1'
#
loop_
_entity.id
_entity.type
_entity.pdbx_description
1 polymer ?
#
loop_
_entity_poly.entity_id
_entity_poly.type
_entity_poly.pdbx_seq_one_letter_code
_entity_poly.pdbx_strand_id
1 'polypeptide(L)'
;MAEISKGYKIALVVFGAIGLLYAVLYLILTDFYYTMVYNMAVPTPYYDPGVARGVGIALLCLGIFNILAAIRAEGENIRIYLEFGILWLIVTLITSIINLFTLEVASNLSYMLNFWIATAILIVMVVVSVYFYLKEIK
;
A
#
# COMPACT_ATOMS: atom_id res chain seq x y z
N MET A 1 -14.57 -21.47 -17.40
CA MET A 1 -13.89 -20.28 -16.86
C MET A 1 -13.40 -20.63 -15.47
N ALA A 2 -12.09 -20.54 -15.21
CA ALA A 2 -11.56 -20.82 -13.88
C ALA A 2 -11.86 -19.60 -12.99
N GLU A 3 -12.64 -19.83 -11.94
CA GLU A 3 -12.91 -18.85 -10.91
C GLU A 3 -11.70 -18.76 -9.97
N ILE A 4 -11.28 -17.55 -9.60
CA ILE A 4 -10.12 -17.36 -8.74
C ILE A 4 -10.36 -17.99 -7.36
N SER A 5 -9.31 -18.53 -6.72
CA SER A 5 -9.46 -19.14 -5.40
C SER A 5 -10.04 -18.18 -4.36
N LYS A 6 -10.90 -18.74 -3.49
CA LYS A 6 -11.56 -17.99 -2.40
C LYS A 6 -10.56 -17.28 -1.49
N GLY A 7 -9.42 -17.90 -1.22
CA GLY A 7 -8.36 -17.30 -0.39
C GLY A 7 -7.78 -16.03 -0.99
N TYR A 8 -7.68 -15.97 -2.32
CA TYR A 8 -7.16 -14.80 -3.00
C TYR A 8 -8.17 -13.66 -3.08
N LYS A 9 -9.46 -13.96 -3.28
CA LYS A 9 -10.53 -12.94 -3.18
C LYS A 9 -10.48 -12.25 -1.81
N ILE A 10 -10.26 -13.02 -0.74
CA ILE A 10 -10.10 -12.48 0.62
C ILE A 10 -8.87 -11.58 0.70
N ALA A 11 -7.72 -12.02 0.19
CA ALA A 11 -6.50 -11.20 0.18
C ALA A 11 -6.70 -9.86 -0.55
N LEU A 12 -7.34 -9.88 -1.72
CA LEU A 12 -7.67 -8.66 -2.48
C LEU A 12 -8.58 -7.72 -1.69
N VAL A 13 -9.61 -8.23 -1.01
CA VAL A 13 -10.49 -7.40 -0.18
C VAL A 13 -9.73 -6.80 1.00
N VAL A 14 -8.86 -7.57 1.67
CA VAL A 14 -8.04 -7.09 2.80
C VAL A 14 -7.07 -6.00 2.32
N PHE A 15 -6.37 -6.21 1.20
CA PHE A 15 -5.47 -5.21 0.64
C PHE A 15 -6.22 -3.98 0.14
N GLY A 16 -7.41 -4.17 -0.42
CA GLY A 16 -8.34 -3.12 -0.77
C GLY A 16 -8.68 -2.24 0.43
N ALA A 17 -9.11 -2.87 1.53
CA ALA A 17 -9.46 -2.18 2.77
C ALA A 17 -8.28 -1.43 3.40
N ILE A 18 -7.10 -2.04 3.43
CA ILE A 18 -5.86 -1.38 3.91
C ILE A 18 -5.55 -0.16 3.02
N GLY A 19 -5.57 -0.32 1.70
CA GLY A 19 -5.33 0.77 0.75
C GLY A 19 -6.31 1.93 0.94
N LEU A 20 -7.60 1.64 1.09
CA LEU A 20 -8.62 2.66 1.34
C LEU A 20 -8.45 3.36 2.70
N LEU A 21 -8.11 2.61 3.75
CA LEU A 21 -7.87 3.18 5.08
C LEU A 21 -6.71 4.15 5.05
N TYR A 22 -5.57 3.75 4.45
CA TYR A 22 -4.44 4.65 4.28
C TYR A 22 -4.73 5.80 3.32
N ALA A 23 -5.54 5.58 2.28
CA ALA A 23 -5.98 6.66 1.40
C ALA A 23 -6.72 7.75 2.18
N VAL A 24 -7.66 7.40 3.06
CA VAL A 24 -8.37 8.38 3.91
C VAL A 24 -7.39 9.15 4.80
N LEU A 25 -6.44 8.44 5.42
CA LEU A 25 -5.42 9.05 6.29
C LEU A 25 -4.53 10.05 5.55
N TYR A 26 -4.08 9.69 4.34
CA TYR A 26 -3.14 10.50 3.57
C TYR A 26 -3.81 11.55 2.68
N LEU A 27 -5.08 11.37 2.30
CA LEU A 27 -5.80 12.26 1.38
C LEU A 27 -6.73 13.24 2.10
N ILE A 28 -7.50 12.77 3.07
CA ILE A 28 -8.53 13.57 3.76
C ILE A 28 -7.99 14.10 5.09
N LEU A 29 -7.30 13.24 5.83
CA LEU A 29 -6.80 13.54 7.18
C LEU A 29 -5.30 13.85 7.19
N THR A 30 -4.72 14.30 6.07
CA THR A 30 -3.27 14.49 5.92
C THR A 30 -2.68 15.30 7.07
N ASP A 31 -3.27 16.45 7.39
CA ASP A 31 -2.73 17.38 8.36
C ASP A 31 -2.88 16.84 9.79
N PHE A 32 -3.99 16.15 10.09
CA PHE A 32 -4.22 15.51 11.38
C PHE A 32 -3.30 14.30 11.59
N TYR A 33 -3.17 13.44 10.58
CA TYR A 33 -2.29 12.29 10.60
C TYR A 33 -0.83 12.72 10.78
N TYR A 34 -0.40 13.76 10.07
CA TYR A 34 0.95 14.30 10.24
C TYR A 34 1.16 14.89 11.63
N THR A 35 0.19 15.64 12.15
CA THR A 35 0.30 16.21 13.50
C THR A 35 0.39 15.12 14.56
N MET A 36 -0.43 14.07 14.49
CA MET A 36 -0.40 12.98 15.47
C MET A 36 0.82 12.06 15.37
N VAL A 37 1.18 11.65 14.15
CA VAL A 37 2.23 10.63 13.94
C VAL A 37 3.62 11.28 13.94
N TYR A 38 3.72 12.50 13.44
CA TYR A 38 5.00 13.15 13.22
C TYR A 38 5.29 14.27 14.22
N ASN A 39 4.33 14.67 15.06
CA ASN A 39 4.54 15.62 16.17
C ASN A 39 5.28 16.91 15.75
N MET A 40 5.03 17.39 14.52
CA MET A 40 5.75 18.53 13.90
C MET A 40 7.28 18.37 13.82
N ALA A 41 7.82 17.16 14.02
CA ALA A 41 9.26 16.88 14.09
C ALA A 41 9.88 16.54 12.73
N VAL A 42 9.11 16.56 11.64
CA VAL A 42 9.70 16.54 10.29
C VAL A 42 10.22 17.95 10.04
N PRO A 43 11.53 18.17 9.94
CA PRO A 43 12.05 19.49 9.63
C PRO A 43 11.52 19.88 8.24
N THR A 44 10.91 21.06 8.13
CA THR A 44 10.78 21.75 6.83
C THR A 44 12.18 21.85 6.23
N PRO A 45 12.46 21.22 5.08
CA PRO A 45 11.59 21.16 3.90
C PRO A 45 10.97 19.79 3.55
N TYR A 46 11.10 18.76 4.39
CA TYR A 46 10.75 17.38 4.00
C TYR A 46 9.24 17.06 4.08
N TYR A 47 8.43 17.93 4.67
CA TYR A 47 6.97 17.79 4.69
C TYR A 47 6.33 18.56 3.53
N ASP A 48 5.86 17.83 2.52
CA ASP A 48 5.01 18.35 1.46
C ASP A 48 3.64 17.66 1.50
N PRO A 49 2.57 18.36 1.93
CA PRO A 49 1.21 17.84 1.93
C PRO A 49 0.72 17.38 0.56
N GLY A 50 1.23 17.98 -0.52
CA GLY A 50 0.92 17.59 -1.90
C GLY A 50 1.44 16.18 -2.21
N VAL A 51 2.67 15.87 -1.80
CA VAL A 51 3.25 14.53 -1.94
C VAL A 51 2.46 13.51 -1.12
N ALA A 52 2.13 13.84 0.13
CA ALA A 52 1.34 12.97 0.99
C ALA A 52 -0.06 12.67 0.42
N ARG A 53 -0.76 13.69 -0.08
CA ARG A 53 -2.06 13.51 -0.76
C ARG A 53 -1.93 12.72 -2.06
N GLY A 54 -0.85 12.90 -2.81
CA GLY A 54 -0.52 12.10 -3.99
C GLY A 54 -0.40 10.61 -3.68
N VAL A 55 0.28 10.26 -2.57
CA VAL A 55 0.32 8.88 -2.05
C VAL A 55 -1.07 8.41 -1.68
N GLY A 56 -1.88 9.25 -1.02
CA GLY A 56 -3.28 8.96 -0.70
C GLY A 56 -4.13 8.63 -1.94
N ILE A 57 -4.00 9.39 -3.03
CA ILE A 57 -4.69 9.13 -4.32
C ILE A 57 -4.25 7.77 -4.88
N ALA A 58 -2.95 7.48 -4.85
CA ALA A 58 -2.43 6.25 -5.40
C ALA A 58 -2.93 5.02 -4.62
N LEU A 59 -2.99 5.12 -3.29
CA LEU A 59 -3.56 4.08 -2.42
C LEU A 59 -5.07 3.94 -2.59
N LEU A 60 -5.78 5.04 -2.86
CA LEU A 60 -7.21 5.02 -3.18
C LEU A 60 -7.46 4.21 -4.45
N CYS A 61 -6.71 4.53 -5.52
CA CYS A 61 -6.79 3.81 -6.79
C CYS A 61 -6.49 2.32 -6.60
N LEU A 62 -5.40 1.98 -5.90
CA LEU A 62 -5.05 0.59 -5.58
C LEU A 62 -6.18 -0.12 -4.81
N GLY A 63 -6.74 0.55 -3.80
CA GLY A 63 -7.81 0.03 -2.98
C GLY A 63 -9.06 -0.31 -3.79
N ILE A 64 -9.47 0.61 -4.65
CA ILE A 64 -10.60 0.44 -5.57
C ILE A 64 -10.33 -0.71 -6.55
N PHE A 65 -9.16 -0.75 -7.19
CA PHE A 65 -8.83 -1.80 -8.15
C PHE A 65 -8.82 -3.19 -7.50
N ASN A 66 -8.29 -3.33 -6.29
CA ASN A 66 -8.30 -4.60 -5.56
C ASN A 66 -9.72 -5.07 -5.23
N ILE A 67 -10.61 -4.17 -4.79
CA ILE A 67 -12.01 -4.50 -4.52
C ILE A 67 -12.74 -4.88 -5.81
N LEU A 68 -12.55 -4.11 -6.88
CA LEU A 68 -13.14 -4.41 -8.18
C LEU A 68 -12.66 -5.75 -8.73
N ALA A 69 -11.37 -6.07 -8.57
CA ALA A 69 -10.80 -7.36 -8.96
C ALA A 69 -11.39 -8.52 -8.14
N ALA A 70 -11.67 -8.30 -6.85
CA ALA A 70 -12.31 -9.31 -6.00
C ALA A 70 -13.78 -9.57 -6.40
N ILE A 71 -14.51 -8.52 -6.79
CA ILE A 71 -15.93 -8.60 -7.20
C ILE A 71 -16.04 -9.21 -8.61
N ARG A 72 -15.23 -8.75 -9.56
CA ARG A 72 -15.29 -9.12 -10.98
C ARG A 72 -14.47 -10.35 -11.34
N ALA A 73 -14.14 -11.20 -10.37
CA ALA A 73 -13.18 -12.31 -10.39
C ALA A 73 -13.40 -13.42 -11.46
N GLU A 74 -13.55 -13.06 -12.73
CA GLU A 74 -13.80 -13.91 -13.89
C GLU A 74 -12.66 -13.81 -14.93
N GLY A 75 -11.89 -14.90 -15.08
CA GLY A 75 -11.08 -15.17 -16.28
C GLY A 75 -9.68 -14.52 -16.38
N GLU A 76 -9.11 -14.58 -17.59
CA GLU A 76 -7.76 -14.12 -17.95
C GLU A 76 -7.51 -12.63 -17.68
N ASN A 77 -8.56 -11.81 -17.73
CA ASN A 77 -8.45 -10.36 -17.56
C ASN A 77 -7.99 -9.97 -16.15
N ILE A 78 -8.27 -10.77 -15.12
CA ILE A 78 -7.77 -10.50 -13.77
C ILE A 78 -6.25 -10.48 -13.72
N ARG A 79 -5.59 -11.34 -14.48
CA ARG A 79 -4.13 -11.53 -14.41
C ARG A 79 -3.36 -10.23 -14.58
N ILE A 80 -3.80 -9.39 -15.53
CA ILE A 80 -3.20 -8.06 -15.78
C ILE A 80 -3.37 -7.15 -14.56
N TYR A 81 -4.56 -7.13 -13.93
CA TYR A 81 -4.78 -6.36 -12.70
C TYR A 81 -3.90 -6.86 -11.55
N LEU A 82 -3.61 -8.17 -11.49
CA LEU A 82 -2.75 -8.74 -10.45
C LEU A 82 -1.29 -8.39 -10.66
N GLU A 83 -0.80 -8.53 -11.88
CA GLU A 83 0.56 -8.13 -12.25
C GLU A 83 0.77 -6.65 -11.96
N PHE A 84 -0.21 -5.80 -12.29
CA PHE A 84 -0.14 -4.37 -11.98
C PHE A 84 -0.17 -4.09 -10.48
N GLY A 85 -1.03 -4.76 -9.71
CA GLY A 85 -1.08 -4.63 -8.25
C GLY A 85 0.21 -5.07 -7.57
N ILE A 86 0.81 -6.19 -8.00
CA ILE A 86 2.09 -6.68 -7.49
C ILE A 86 3.22 -5.72 -7.85
N LEU A 87 3.29 -5.25 -9.09
CA LEU A 87 4.28 -4.27 -9.52
C LEU A 87 4.19 -2.99 -8.68
N TRP A 88 2.97 -2.50 -8.43
CA TRP A 88 2.75 -1.35 -7.57
C TRP A 88 3.26 -1.57 -6.14
N LEU A 89 2.95 -2.72 -5.54
CA LEU A 89 3.42 -3.06 -4.19
C LEU A 89 4.95 -3.16 -4.14
N ILE A 90 5.58 -3.73 -5.17
CA ILE A 90 7.05 -3.80 -5.29
C ILE A 90 7.66 -2.41 -5.39
N VAL A 91 7.14 -1.54 -6.26
CA VAL A 91 7.63 -0.16 -6.39
C VAL A 91 7.50 0.58 -5.06
N THR A 92 6.35 0.46 -4.39
CA THR A 92 6.12 1.07 -3.08
C THR A 92 7.12 0.54 -2.05
N LEU A 93 7.44 -0.76 -2.09
CA LEU A 93 8.40 -1.39 -1.18
C LEU A 93 9.82 -0.89 -1.43
N ILE A 94 10.21 -0.76 -2.70
CA ILE A 94 11.51 -0.17 -3.08
C ILE A 94 11.60 1.27 -2.58
N THR A 95 10.56 2.09 -2.78
CA THR A 95 10.51 3.46 -2.26
C THR A 95 10.62 3.49 -0.74
N SER A 96 9.94 2.58 -0.04
CA SER A 96 10.04 2.44 1.41
C SER A 96 11.47 2.06 1.84
N ILE A 97 12.12 1.13 1.15
CA ILE A 97 13.52 0.77 1.46
C ILE A 97 14.47 1.93 1.19
N ILE A 98 14.34 2.64 0.07
CA ILE A 98 15.16 3.83 -0.24
C ILE A 98 15.00 4.88 0.85
N ASN A 99 13.78 5.13 1.30
CA ASN A 99 13.47 6.09 2.35
C ASN A 99 14.12 5.74 3.71
N LEU A 100 14.46 4.48 3.98
CA LEU A 100 15.26 4.10 5.16
C LEU A 100 16.68 4.66 5.13
N PHE A 101 17.24 4.87 3.93
CA PHE A 101 18.62 5.33 3.74
C PHE A 101 18.74 6.82 3.48
N THR A 102 17.66 7.50 3.08
CA THR A 102 17.67 8.91 2.67
C THR A 102 17.04 9.86 3.67
N LEU A 103 16.07 9.42 4.46
CA LEU A 103 15.46 10.25 5.50
C LEU A 103 16.22 10.07 6.82
N GLU A 104 16.37 11.15 7.58
CA GLU A 104 16.77 11.11 9.00
C GLU A 104 15.64 10.52 9.86
N VAL A 105 15.15 9.33 9.49
CA VAL A 105 14.14 8.54 10.21
C VAL A 105 14.55 8.35 11.69
N ALA A 106 15.85 8.41 11.97
CA ALA A 106 16.45 8.26 13.29
C ALA A 106 16.12 9.38 14.30
N SER A 107 15.60 10.53 13.86
CA SER A 107 15.37 11.68 14.76
C SER A 107 14.07 11.59 15.58
N ASN A 108 13.09 10.76 15.16
CA ASN A 108 11.82 10.59 15.87
C ASN A 108 11.42 9.11 15.95
N LEU A 109 11.42 8.56 17.17
CA LEU A 109 11.06 7.17 17.47
C LEU A 109 9.66 6.79 16.97
N SER A 110 8.68 7.70 17.06
CA SER A 110 7.31 7.43 16.63
C SER A 110 7.21 7.30 15.11
N TYR A 111 7.93 8.15 14.38
CA TYR A 111 8.02 8.08 12.92
C TYR A 111 8.74 6.80 12.48
N MET A 112 9.88 6.49 13.11
CA MET A 112 10.64 5.28 12.82
C MET A 112 9.79 4.02 13.03
N LEU A 113 9.06 3.94 14.15
CA LEU A 113 8.20 2.80 14.46
C LEU A 113 7.03 2.68 13.47
N ASN A 114 6.36 3.78 13.13
CA ASN A 114 5.31 3.79 12.11
C ASN A 114 5.84 3.32 10.75
N PHE A 115 7.03 3.80 10.37
CA PHE A 115 7.69 3.44 9.13
C PHE A 115 7.97 1.94 9.04
N TRP A 116 8.64 1.37 10.06
CA TRP A 116 8.94 -0.07 10.09
C TRP A 116 7.68 -0.94 10.06
N ILE A 117 6.62 -0.54 10.77
CA ILE A 117 5.34 -1.25 10.75
C ILE A 117 4.73 -1.21 9.33
N ALA A 118 4.72 -0.04 8.69
CA ALA A 118 4.22 0.10 7.32
C ALA A 118 5.03 -0.75 6.32
N THR A 119 6.37 -0.74 6.43
CA THR A 119 7.25 -1.57 5.60
C THR A 119 7.00 -3.06 5.83
N ALA A 120 6.82 -3.50 7.07
CA ALA A 120 6.54 -4.90 7.39
C ALA A 120 5.20 -5.37 6.82
N ILE A 121 4.14 -4.54 6.95
CA ILE A 121 2.83 -4.81 6.32
C ILE A 121 2.99 -4.93 4.81
N LEU A 122 3.74 -4.02 4.19
CA LEU A 122 3.95 -4.01 2.75
C LEU A 122 4.71 -5.26 2.26
N ILE A 123 5.72 -5.72 2.99
CA ILE A 123 6.42 -6.99 2.70
C ILE A 123 5.44 -8.15 2.72
N VAL A 124 4.59 -8.25 3.75
CA VAL A 124 3.57 -9.30 3.84
C VAL A 124 2.60 -9.24 2.65
N MET A 125 2.15 -8.04 2.28
CA MET A 125 1.27 -7.85 1.12
C MET A 125 1.92 -8.32 -0.18
N VAL A 126 3.20 -8.00 -0.41
CA VAL A 126 3.94 -8.48 -1.58
C VAL A 126 4.05 -10.00 -1.58
N VAL A 127 4.50 -10.60 -0.46
CA VAL A 127 4.71 -12.06 -0.36
C VAL A 127 3.41 -12.81 -0.59
N VAL A 128 2.31 -12.40 0.03
CA VAL A 128 1.00 -13.02 -0.13
C VAL A 128 0.48 -12.85 -1.56
N SER A 129 0.63 -11.67 -2.16
CA SER A 129 0.21 -11.43 -3.56
C SER A 129 0.99 -12.31 -4.54
N VAL A 130 2.31 -12.41 -4.39
CA VAL A 130 3.16 -13.26 -5.23
C VAL A 130 2.83 -14.74 -5.02
N TYR A 131 2.65 -15.19 -3.77
CA TYR A 131 2.27 -16.57 -3.46
C TYR A 131 0.99 -16.99 -4.18
N PHE A 132 -0.06 -16.18 -4.09
CA PHE A 132 -1.32 -16.50 -4.75
C PHE A 132 -1.21 -16.39 -6.28
N TYR A 133 -0.49 -15.40 -6.81
CA TYR A 133 -0.24 -15.29 -8.26
C TYR A 133 0.42 -16.55 -8.82
N LEU A 134 1.48 -17.06 -8.17
CA LEU A 134 2.15 -18.29 -8.59
C LEU A 134 1.27 -19.53 -8.45
N LYS A 135 0.34 -19.54 -7.48
CA LYS A 135 -0.61 -20.63 -7.28
C LYS A 135 -1.71 -20.66 -8.35
N GLU A 136 -2.17 -19.51 -8.81
CA GLU A 136 -3.24 -19.39 -9.83
C GLU A 136 -2.74 -19.60 -11.27
N ILE A 137 -1.43 -19.45 -11.52
CA ILE A 137 -0.84 -19.75 -12.84
C ILE A 137 -0.61 -21.25 -13.07
N LYS A 138 -0.49 -22.03 -12.00
CA LYS A 138 -0.31 -23.48 -12.06
C LYS A 138 -1.64 -24.21 -12.20
#